data_AF-A0A0D7AV67-F1
#
_entry.id   AF-A0A0D7AV67-F1
#
_cell.length_a   1.000
_cell.length_b   1.000
_cell.length_c   1.000
_cell.angle_alpha   90.00
_cell.angle_beta   90.00
_cell.angle_gamma   90.00
#
_symmetry.space_group_name_H-M   'P 1'
#
loop_
_entity.id
_entity.type
_entity.pdbx_description
1 polymer ?
#
loop_
_entity_poly.entity_id
_entity_poly.type
_entity_poly.pdbx_seq_one_letter_code
_entity_poly.pdbx_strand_id
1 'polypeptide(L)'
;MASLIDLFVCRNLFITLLHHPSFKSSVAQGLHLHDHGFASVVLLVCAIASRNSDDPRALLENDITRRQSAGWKYYTQVPTLETSVFSWPTLCDLQRGALASIYIQGCSSPRGFWTHNMRRTEYELYKRAFWVLVWLYRNGSLAMGRTFTIQADDIATELPILCDNEYWFTDTGQDLLEQAPEQPSKIVFFVEYLRLMTMQASAMKFICSAYTNPRQINNIIVDLDSALNQWCSAIPNRSTRDPQREDVVIFQRSATLNCAYNSTLITVHRSFMLDDKKRPTTHPSSAQALANLAVCTNAARTVVHITERQQGRGLLVNATILATASP
;
A
#
# COMPACT_ATOMS: atom_id res chain seq x y z
N MET A 1 10.11 -16.02 34.62
CA MET A 1 10.67 -15.79 33.26
C MET A 1 11.14 -17.11 32.65
N ALA A 2 12.11 -17.83 33.24
CA ALA A 2 12.61 -19.10 32.70
C ALA A 2 11.50 -20.12 32.35
N SER A 3 10.55 -20.35 33.27
CA SER A 3 9.40 -21.24 33.04
C SER A 3 8.51 -20.83 31.85
N LEU A 4 8.32 -19.51 31.64
CA LEU A 4 7.56 -19.00 30.49
C LEU A 4 8.33 -19.18 29.18
N ILE A 5 9.65 -19.02 29.20
CA ILE A 5 10.50 -19.27 28.03
C ILE A 5 10.43 -20.74 27.63
N ASP A 6 10.43 -21.66 28.60
CA ASP A 6 10.26 -23.10 28.34
C ASP A 6 8.87 -23.43 27.77
N LEU A 7 7.80 -22.81 28.29
CA LEU A 7 6.45 -22.95 27.74
C LEU A 7 6.33 -22.42 26.30
N PHE A 8 7.07 -21.36 25.97
CA PHE A 8 7.07 -20.80 24.61
C PHE A 8 7.64 -21.78 23.57
N VAL A 9 8.56 -22.67 23.97
CA VAL A 9 9.23 -23.63 23.06
C VAL A 9 8.21 -24.47 22.30
N CYS A 10 7.16 -24.94 22.97
CA CYS A 10 6.09 -25.72 22.36
C CYS A 10 5.36 -24.96 21.24
N ARG A 11 5.24 -23.64 21.36
CA ARG A 11 4.59 -22.78 20.34
C ARG A 11 5.57 -22.34 19.25
N ASN A 12 6.84 -22.14 19.59
CA ASN A 12 7.90 -21.81 18.64
C ASN A 12 8.18 -22.95 17.65
N LEU A 13 7.82 -24.20 17.96
CA LEU A 13 7.91 -25.33 17.02
C LEU A 13 7.10 -25.13 15.74
N PHE A 14 5.98 -24.41 15.80
CA PHE A 14 5.10 -24.19 14.66
C PHE A 14 5.42 -22.91 13.88
N ILE A 15 5.99 -21.89 14.54
CA ILE A 15 6.24 -20.57 13.95
C ILE A 15 7.72 -20.38 13.58
N THR A 16 8.64 -21.04 14.29
CA THR A 16 10.10 -21.03 14.06
C THR A 16 10.75 -19.64 13.99
N LEU A 17 10.16 -18.65 14.64
CA LEU A 17 10.64 -17.26 14.59
C LEU A 17 11.96 -17.06 15.36
N LEU A 18 12.15 -17.79 16.45
CA LEU A 18 13.34 -17.70 17.29
C LEU A 18 14.20 -18.96 17.15
N HIS A 19 15.50 -18.78 16.93
CA HIS A 19 16.46 -19.86 17.05
C HIS A 19 16.67 -20.20 18.54
N HIS A 20 16.00 -21.25 19.00
CA HIS A 20 15.86 -21.58 20.42
C HIS A 20 17.18 -21.65 21.21
N PRO A 21 18.25 -22.33 20.74
CA PRO A 21 19.53 -22.37 21.46
C PRO A 21 20.16 -20.99 21.64
N SER A 22 20.20 -20.19 20.57
CA SER A 22 20.78 -18.84 20.62
C SER A 22 19.96 -17.92 21.52
N PHE A 23 18.63 -17.98 21.43
CA PHE A 23 17.75 -17.17 22.27
C PHE A 23 17.96 -17.45 23.76
N LYS A 24 17.99 -18.74 24.16
CA LYS A 24 18.25 -19.11 25.56
C LYS A 24 19.63 -18.67 26.03
N SER A 25 20.66 -18.80 25.19
CA SER A 25 22.01 -18.32 25.50
C SER A 25 22.02 -16.81 25.72
N SER A 26 21.40 -16.03 24.84
CA SER A 26 21.32 -14.57 24.96
C SER A 26 20.55 -14.12 26.20
N VAL A 27 19.48 -14.83 26.59
CA VAL A 27 18.77 -14.56 27.85
C VAL A 27 19.66 -14.87 29.06
N ALA A 28 20.35 -16.01 29.06
CA ALA A 28 21.23 -16.41 30.15
C ALA A 28 22.42 -15.45 30.34
N GLN A 29 22.91 -14.86 29.24
CA GLN A 29 23.95 -13.83 29.25
C GLN A 29 23.43 -12.44 29.67
N GLY A 30 22.12 -12.28 29.92
CA GLY A 30 21.57 -11.00 30.34
C GLY A 30 21.44 -9.96 29.24
N LEU A 31 21.48 -10.34 27.94
CA LEU A 31 21.43 -9.38 26.83
C LEU A 31 20.20 -8.46 26.88
N HIS A 32 19.08 -8.97 27.38
CA HIS A 32 17.82 -8.23 27.54
C HIS A 32 17.89 -7.10 28.57
N LEU A 33 18.96 -7.01 29.36
CA LEU A 33 19.22 -5.90 30.29
C LEU A 33 19.96 -4.74 29.62
N HIS A 34 20.55 -4.97 28.45
CA HIS A 34 21.42 -4.01 27.76
C HIS A 34 20.91 -3.65 26.35
N ASP A 35 20.14 -4.53 25.72
CA ASP A 35 19.54 -4.32 24.40
C ASP A 35 18.00 -4.22 24.51
N HIS A 36 17.47 -3.02 24.27
CA HIS A 36 16.03 -2.75 24.35
C HIS A 36 15.20 -3.48 23.29
N GLY A 37 15.77 -3.74 22.10
CA GLY A 37 15.12 -4.50 21.04
C GLY A 37 14.94 -5.96 21.46
N PHE A 38 16.01 -6.57 21.98
CA PHE A 38 15.98 -7.92 22.51
C PHE A 38 15.12 -8.04 23.77
N ALA A 39 15.15 -7.03 24.66
CA ALA A 39 14.27 -6.96 25.83
C ALA A 39 12.79 -7.03 25.44
N SER A 40 12.42 -6.28 24.40
CA SER A 40 11.06 -6.31 23.84
C SER A 40 10.68 -7.69 23.30
N VAL A 41 11.60 -8.39 22.62
CA VAL A 41 11.38 -9.77 22.17
C VAL A 41 11.13 -10.70 23.36
N VAL A 42 11.94 -10.62 24.43
CA VAL A 42 11.78 -11.44 25.64
C VAL A 42 10.44 -11.17 26.34
N LEU A 43 10.03 -9.90 26.45
CA LEU A 43 8.74 -9.52 27.02
C LEU A 43 7.56 -10.09 26.22
N LEU A 44 7.62 -10.02 24.88
CA LEU A 44 6.56 -10.58 24.02
C LEU A 44 6.52 -12.11 24.08
N VAL A 45 7.67 -12.78 24.18
CA VAL A 45 7.75 -14.23 24.45
C VAL A 45 7.04 -14.57 25.76
N CYS A 46 7.33 -13.81 26.83
CA CYS A 46 6.66 -13.99 28.12
C CYS A 46 5.15 -13.71 28.03
N ALA A 47 4.74 -12.67 27.29
CA ALA A 47 3.33 -12.33 27.09
C ALA A 47 2.58 -13.47 26.41
N ILE A 48 3.15 -14.05 25.35
CA ILE A 48 2.55 -15.17 24.62
C ILE A 48 2.49 -16.43 25.50
N ALA A 49 3.60 -16.80 26.14
CA ALA A 49 3.66 -18.01 26.95
C ALA A 49 2.77 -17.95 28.19
N SER A 50 2.50 -16.75 28.72
CA SER A 50 1.61 -16.54 29.87
C SER A 50 0.21 -17.13 29.64
N ARG A 51 -0.26 -17.22 28.40
CA ARG A 51 -1.56 -17.84 28.07
C ARG A 51 -1.63 -19.33 28.33
N ASN A 52 -0.47 -19.99 28.36
CA ASN A 52 -0.32 -21.41 28.62
C ASN A 52 0.24 -21.67 30.02
N SER A 53 0.32 -20.65 30.86
CA SER A 53 0.78 -20.75 32.24
C SER A 53 -0.41 -20.74 33.19
N ASP A 54 -0.44 -21.65 34.16
CA ASP A 54 -1.37 -21.63 35.28
C ASP A 54 -0.88 -20.76 36.45
N ASP A 55 0.27 -20.09 36.30
CA ASP A 55 0.80 -19.20 37.33
C ASP A 55 -0.05 -17.92 37.43
N PRO A 56 -0.71 -17.66 38.58
CA PRO A 56 -1.56 -16.47 38.74
C PRO A 56 -0.77 -15.17 38.61
N ARG A 57 0.55 -15.19 38.82
CA ARG A 57 1.42 -14.02 38.59
C ARG A 57 1.44 -13.60 37.12
N ALA A 58 1.02 -14.45 36.18
CA ALA A 58 0.94 -14.11 34.76
C ALA A 58 -0.31 -13.28 34.38
N LEU A 59 -1.26 -13.15 35.30
CA LEU A 59 -2.50 -12.37 35.17
C LEU A 59 -2.34 -10.96 35.73
N LEU A 60 -3.32 -10.08 35.45
CA LEU A 60 -3.40 -8.77 36.11
C LEU A 60 -3.92 -8.92 37.54
N GLU A 61 -3.40 -8.10 38.46
CA GLU A 61 -3.72 -8.15 39.90
C GLU A 61 -5.24 -8.02 40.17
N ASN A 62 -5.93 -7.24 39.34
CA ASN A 62 -7.37 -6.98 39.48
C ASN A 62 -8.26 -7.97 38.70
N ASP A 63 -7.68 -8.96 38.00
CA ASP A 63 -8.42 -9.87 37.12
C ASP A 63 -7.84 -11.31 37.14
N ILE A 64 -7.70 -11.85 38.35
CA ILE A 64 -7.13 -13.19 38.60
C ILE A 64 -8.08 -14.31 38.14
N THR A 65 -9.38 -14.02 37.95
CA THR A 65 -10.38 -15.01 37.55
C THR A 65 -10.52 -15.14 36.03
N ARG A 66 -10.21 -14.10 35.24
CA ARG A 66 -10.26 -14.16 33.78
C ARG A 66 -8.87 -14.36 33.20
N ARG A 67 -8.63 -15.57 32.68
CA ARG A 67 -7.43 -15.89 31.89
C ARG A 67 -7.22 -14.99 30.66
N GLN A 68 -8.21 -14.19 30.27
CA GLN A 68 -8.11 -13.23 29.18
C GLN A 68 -7.06 -12.13 29.42
N SER A 69 -6.69 -11.86 30.68
CA SER A 69 -5.66 -10.89 31.04
C SER A 69 -4.21 -11.44 30.96
N ALA A 70 -4.05 -12.73 30.69
CA ALA A 70 -2.75 -13.41 30.70
C ALA A 70 -1.74 -12.75 29.77
N GLY A 71 -0.60 -12.37 30.35
CA GLY A 71 0.52 -11.77 29.64
C GLY A 71 0.39 -10.28 29.34
N TRP A 72 -0.75 -9.65 29.67
CA TRP A 72 -0.99 -8.23 29.34
C TRP A 72 0.07 -7.32 29.95
N LYS A 73 0.45 -7.58 31.21
CA LYS A 73 1.48 -6.84 31.93
C LYS A 73 2.86 -6.86 31.27
N TYR A 74 3.18 -7.89 30.48
CA TYR A 74 4.43 -7.94 29.72
C TYR A 74 4.28 -7.22 28.38
N TYR A 75 3.12 -7.37 27.73
CA TYR A 75 2.83 -6.72 26.45
C TYR A 75 2.85 -5.19 26.56
N THR A 76 2.24 -4.61 27.60
CA THR A 76 2.17 -3.14 27.78
C THR A 76 3.51 -2.47 28.07
N GLN A 77 4.52 -3.23 28.49
CA GLN A 77 5.88 -2.71 28.69
C GLN A 77 6.64 -2.53 27.37
N VAL A 78 6.16 -3.12 26.28
CA VAL A 78 6.83 -3.08 24.98
C VAL A 78 6.45 -1.77 24.28
N PRO A 79 7.42 -0.90 23.95
CA PRO A 79 7.13 0.32 23.21
C PRO A 79 6.49 -0.01 21.86
N THR A 80 5.58 0.87 21.43
CA THR A 80 5.04 0.85 20.08
C THR A 80 6.19 0.75 19.08
N LEU A 81 5.98 0.00 18.00
CA LEU A 81 6.99 -0.17 16.97
C LEU A 81 7.18 1.15 16.20
N GLU A 82 8.05 2.00 16.72
CA GLU A 82 8.54 3.19 16.04
C GLU A 82 9.71 2.76 15.14
N THR A 83 9.41 2.51 13.88
CA THR A 83 10.46 2.26 12.87
C THR A 83 10.54 3.48 11.97
N SER A 84 11.74 4.05 11.85
CA SER A 84 11.97 5.08 10.84
C SER A 84 11.90 4.43 9.47
N VAL A 85 11.20 5.08 8.54
CA VAL A 85 11.09 4.63 7.14
C VAL A 85 12.45 4.60 6.43
N PHE A 86 13.45 5.32 6.97
CA PHE A 86 14.80 5.40 6.42
C PHE A 86 15.83 4.54 7.16
N SER A 87 15.46 3.92 8.27
CA SER A 87 16.33 2.97 8.99
C SER A 87 16.06 1.55 8.53
N TRP A 88 17.13 0.77 8.33
CA TRP A 88 16.99 -0.67 8.10
C TRP A 88 16.41 -1.34 9.36
N PRO A 89 15.32 -2.13 9.24
CA PRO A 89 14.75 -2.82 10.39
C PRO A 89 15.76 -3.83 10.93
N THR A 90 15.95 -3.85 12.25
CA THR A 90 16.78 -4.87 12.89
C THR A 90 16.02 -6.21 12.94
N LEU A 91 16.75 -7.31 13.19
CA LEU A 91 16.11 -8.61 13.45
C LEU A 91 15.10 -8.51 14.60
N CYS A 92 15.44 -7.76 15.65
CA CYS A 92 14.56 -7.56 16.80
C CYS A 92 13.28 -6.80 16.42
N ASP A 93 13.34 -5.83 15.51
CA ASP A 93 12.12 -5.10 15.07
C ASP A 93 11.14 -6.02 14.35
N LEU A 94 11.66 -6.88 13.46
CA LEU A 94 10.84 -7.89 12.76
C LEU A 94 10.27 -8.92 13.73
N GLN A 95 11.10 -9.42 14.66
CA GLN A 95 10.65 -10.38 15.69
C GLN A 95 9.60 -9.76 16.62
N ARG A 96 9.76 -8.50 17.02
CA ARG A 96 8.78 -7.75 17.82
C ARG A 96 7.45 -7.64 17.08
N GLY A 97 7.46 -7.19 15.82
CA GLY A 97 6.24 -7.06 15.04
C GLY A 97 5.46 -8.37 14.92
N ALA A 98 6.17 -9.47 14.63
CA ALA A 98 5.58 -10.80 14.53
C ALA A 98 5.01 -11.29 15.87
N LEU A 99 5.77 -11.20 16.97
CA LEU A 99 5.33 -11.64 18.29
C LEU A 99 4.18 -10.79 18.84
N ALA A 100 4.22 -9.47 18.66
CA ALA A 100 3.13 -8.58 19.04
C ALA A 100 1.84 -8.94 18.29
N SER A 101 1.94 -9.22 16.99
CA SER A 101 0.80 -9.69 16.17
C SER A 101 0.23 -11.01 16.67
N ILE A 102 1.09 -11.98 17.01
CA ILE A 102 0.68 -13.28 17.56
C ILE A 102 -0.02 -13.12 18.92
N TYR A 103 0.45 -12.19 19.75
CA TYR A 103 -0.22 -11.88 21.01
C TYR A 103 -1.60 -11.27 20.74
N ILE A 104 -1.71 -10.17 19.99
CA ILE A 104 -3.00 -9.48 19.74
C ILE A 104 -4.06 -10.43 19.13
N GLN A 105 -3.68 -11.34 18.23
CA GLN A 105 -4.61 -12.30 17.61
C GLN A 105 -5.35 -13.19 18.62
N GLY A 106 -4.76 -13.48 19.79
CA GLY A 106 -5.42 -14.27 20.84
C GLY A 106 -6.11 -13.44 21.92
N CYS A 107 -6.21 -12.12 21.74
CA CYS A 107 -7.04 -11.26 22.60
C CYS A 107 -8.51 -11.34 22.15
N SER A 108 -9.45 -11.10 23.06
CA SER A 108 -10.90 -11.20 22.80
C SER A 108 -11.42 -10.18 21.75
N SER A 109 -10.62 -9.17 21.39
CA SER A 109 -10.94 -8.19 20.35
C SER A 109 -9.71 -7.80 19.51
N PRO A 110 -9.24 -8.68 18.60
CA PRO A 110 -8.04 -8.40 17.80
C PRO A 110 -8.26 -7.24 16.81
N ARG A 111 -9.47 -7.13 16.26
CA ARG A 111 -9.87 -6.09 15.29
C ARG A 111 -10.24 -4.78 15.98
N GLY A 112 -10.87 -4.87 17.16
CA GLY A 112 -11.40 -3.71 17.85
C GLY A 112 -10.37 -2.79 18.46
N PHE A 113 -9.16 -3.30 18.72
CA PHE A 113 -8.06 -2.48 19.21
C PHE A 113 -7.71 -1.32 18.25
N TRP A 114 -7.81 -1.54 16.93
CA TRP A 114 -7.38 -0.56 15.93
C TRP A 114 -8.53 0.27 15.34
N THR A 115 -9.78 -0.20 15.35
CA THR A 115 -10.86 0.48 14.61
C THR A 115 -12.06 0.92 15.44
N HIS A 116 -12.30 0.38 16.64
CA HIS A 116 -13.54 0.69 17.37
C HIS A 116 -13.50 2.00 18.18
N ASN A 117 -12.33 2.61 18.36
CA ASN A 117 -12.17 3.86 19.10
C ASN A 117 -11.92 5.10 18.21
N MET A 118 -11.84 4.94 16.89
CA MET A 118 -11.54 6.05 15.98
C MET A 118 -12.80 6.82 15.59
N ARG A 119 -12.69 8.15 15.55
CA ARG A 119 -13.73 9.01 14.95
C ARG A 119 -13.82 8.77 13.45
N ARG A 120 -14.94 9.14 12.82
CA ARG A 120 -15.14 8.96 11.37
C ARG A 120 -14.13 9.78 10.57
N THR A 121 -13.84 11.00 11.02
CA THR A 121 -12.82 11.89 10.44
C THR A 121 -11.40 11.33 10.59
N GLU A 122 -11.09 10.74 11.73
CA GLU A 122 -9.81 10.05 11.96
C GLU A 122 -9.64 8.84 11.04
N TYR A 123 -10.68 8.00 10.93
CA TYR A 123 -10.68 6.87 10.01
C TYR A 123 -10.47 7.29 8.54
N GLU A 124 -11.07 8.42 8.13
CA GLU A 124 -10.87 8.97 6.78
C GLU A 124 -9.41 9.43 6.54
N LEU A 125 -8.70 9.93 7.55
CA LEU A 125 -7.25 10.22 7.43
C LEU A 125 -6.44 8.94 7.24
N TYR A 126 -6.72 7.88 8.01
CA TYR A 126 -6.06 6.58 7.82
C TYR A 126 -6.31 6.01 6.42
N LYS A 127 -7.54 6.13 5.92
CA LYS A 127 -7.91 5.73 4.56
C LYS A 127 -7.11 6.50 3.50
N ARG A 128 -7.00 7.82 3.63
CA ARG A 128 -6.20 8.66 2.73
C ARG A 128 -4.71 8.29 2.77
N ALA A 129 -4.15 8.11 3.97
CA ALA A 129 -2.76 7.69 4.15
C ALA A 129 -2.49 6.32 3.48
N PHE A 130 -3.37 5.35 3.72
CA PHE A 130 -3.31 4.03 3.07
C PHE A 130 -3.27 4.15 1.54
N TRP A 131 -4.17 4.94 0.94
CA TRP A 131 -4.20 5.09 -0.52
C TRP A 131 -3.00 5.84 -1.09
N VAL A 132 -2.42 6.79 -0.35
CA VAL A 132 -1.14 7.42 -0.74
C VAL A 132 -0.01 6.40 -0.73
N LEU A 133 0.06 5.52 0.27
CA LEU A 133 1.06 4.44 0.31
C LEU A 133 0.89 3.45 -0.84
N VAL A 134 -0.36 3.07 -1.16
CA VAL A 134 -0.66 2.23 -2.35
C VAL A 134 -0.23 2.94 -3.63
N TRP A 135 -0.50 4.25 -3.75
CA TRP A 135 -0.08 5.06 -4.90
C TRP A 135 1.45 5.10 -5.06
N LEU A 136 2.18 5.36 -3.97
CA LEU A 136 3.65 5.36 -3.96
C LEU A 136 4.21 3.98 -4.36
N TYR A 137 3.69 2.92 -3.74
CA TYR A 137 4.12 1.55 -3.97
C TYR A 137 3.92 1.12 -5.44
N ARG A 138 2.74 1.40 -6.01
CA ARG A 138 2.43 1.04 -7.40
C ARG A 138 3.28 1.83 -8.38
N ASN A 139 3.41 3.15 -8.22
CA ASN A 139 4.26 3.96 -9.09
C ASN A 139 5.73 3.54 -9.04
N GLY A 140 6.26 3.28 -7.84
CA GLY A 140 7.62 2.77 -7.68
C GLY A 140 7.83 1.41 -8.34
N SER A 141 6.86 0.49 -8.19
CA SER A 141 6.93 -0.84 -8.80
C SER A 141 6.87 -0.77 -10.34
N LEU A 142 6.03 0.12 -10.88
CA LEU A 142 5.91 0.36 -12.33
C LEU A 142 7.20 0.93 -12.92
N ALA A 143 7.84 1.88 -12.24
CA ALA A 143 9.13 2.43 -12.66
C ALA A 143 10.22 1.34 -12.77
N MET A 144 10.09 0.26 -11.99
CA MET A 144 11.00 -0.89 -12.00
C MET A 144 10.52 -2.04 -12.92
N GLY A 145 9.39 -1.89 -13.62
CA GLY A 145 8.80 -2.94 -14.46
C GLY A 145 8.30 -4.17 -13.69
N ARG A 146 7.99 -4.02 -12.40
CA ARG A 146 7.57 -5.13 -11.52
C ARG A 146 6.05 -5.26 -11.46
N THR A 147 5.58 -6.48 -11.21
CA THR A 147 4.20 -6.73 -10.79
C THR A 147 3.95 -6.22 -9.38
N PHE A 148 2.67 -6.04 -9.06
CA PHE A 148 2.24 -5.67 -7.71
C PHE A 148 2.08 -6.91 -6.85
N THR A 149 2.59 -6.88 -5.62
CA THR A 149 2.41 -7.93 -4.62
C THR A 149 0.98 -7.91 -4.08
N ILE A 150 0.43 -6.74 -3.79
CA ILE A 150 -0.95 -6.54 -3.34
C ILE A 150 -1.82 -6.24 -4.56
N GLN A 151 -2.77 -7.13 -4.87
CA GLN A 151 -3.69 -6.92 -5.98
C GLN A 151 -4.80 -5.94 -5.60
N ALA A 152 -5.46 -5.35 -6.60
CA ALA A 152 -6.61 -4.50 -6.35
C ALA A 152 -7.75 -5.25 -5.64
N ASP A 153 -7.97 -6.51 -6.01
CA ASP A 153 -9.02 -7.36 -5.43
C ASP A 153 -8.78 -7.71 -3.94
N ASP A 154 -7.53 -7.58 -3.47
CA ASP A 154 -7.16 -7.87 -2.08
C ASP A 154 -7.42 -6.67 -1.14
N ILE A 155 -7.72 -5.49 -1.70
CA ILE A 155 -7.91 -4.25 -0.94
C ILE A 155 -9.40 -4.07 -0.61
N ALA A 156 -9.76 -4.31 0.64
CA ALA A 156 -11.12 -4.08 1.15
C ALA A 156 -11.40 -2.62 1.53
N THR A 157 -10.36 -1.77 1.58
CA THR A 157 -10.49 -0.36 1.95
C THR A 157 -11.18 0.41 0.83
N GLU A 158 -12.28 1.10 1.14
CA GLU A 158 -12.99 1.97 0.20
C GLU A 158 -12.11 3.13 -0.29
N LEU A 159 -12.43 3.70 -1.45
CA LEU A 159 -11.78 4.92 -1.93
C LEU A 159 -12.04 6.10 -0.98
N PRO A 160 -11.14 7.10 -0.94
CA PRO A 160 -11.35 8.31 -0.14
C PRO A 160 -12.68 8.99 -0.46
N ILE A 161 -13.32 9.54 0.58
CA ILE A 161 -14.57 10.29 0.41
C ILE A 161 -14.28 11.56 -0.37
N LEU A 162 -15.16 11.88 -1.32
CA LEU A 162 -15.12 13.09 -2.14
C LEU A 162 -15.57 14.32 -1.33
N CYS A 163 -14.86 14.63 -0.25
CA CYS A 163 -15.14 15.74 0.66
C CYS A 163 -13.85 16.51 0.97
N ASP A 164 -13.88 17.82 0.71
CA ASP A 164 -12.76 18.71 1.01
C ASP A 164 -12.64 18.97 2.52
N ASN A 165 -11.41 19.26 2.96
CA ASN A 165 -11.07 19.36 4.39
C ASN A 165 -11.91 20.40 5.12
N GLU A 166 -12.31 21.49 4.44
CA GLU A 166 -13.18 22.54 4.98
C GLU A 166 -14.59 22.04 5.38
N TYR A 167 -15.05 20.88 4.89
CA TYR A 167 -16.38 20.35 5.15
C TYR A 167 -16.38 19.10 6.05
N TRP A 168 -15.29 18.87 6.78
CA TRP A 168 -15.12 17.69 7.63
C TRP A 168 -15.88 17.79 8.95
N PHE A 169 -16.04 19.00 9.46
CA PHE A 169 -16.62 19.27 10.77
C PHE A 169 -17.79 20.23 10.67
N THR A 170 -18.77 20.08 11.56
CA THR A 170 -19.76 21.12 11.85
C THR A 170 -19.10 22.29 12.60
N ASP A 171 -19.79 23.43 12.69
CA ASP A 171 -19.37 24.56 13.54
C ASP A 171 -19.19 24.16 15.02
N THR A 172 -19.86 23.09 15.44
CA THR A 172 -19.79 22.51 16.80
C THR A 172 -18.69 21.44 16.95
N GLY A 173 -17.92 21.15 15.90
CA GLY A 173 -16.80 20.21 15.92
C GLY A 173 -17.20 18.73 15.81
N GLN A 174 -18.41 18.42 15.34
CA GLN A 174 -18.87 17.05 15.08
C GLN A 174 -18.51 16.60 13.66
N ASP A 175 -18.31 15.30 13.46
CA ASP A 175 -17.99 14.73 12.15
C ASP A 175 -19.17 14.92 11.16
N LEU A 176 -18.93 15.60 10.04
CA LEU A 176 -19.90 15.81 8.96
C LEU A 176 -19.51 14.98 7.73
N LEU A 177 -18.34 15.28 7.13
CA LEU A 177 -17.81 14.66 5.91
C LEU A 177 -18.78 14.75 4.71
N GLU A 178 -19.40 15.91 4.52
CA GLU A 178 -20.35 16.17 3.43
C GLU A 178 -19.86 17.32 2.56
N GLN A 179 -19.67 17.08 1.27
CA GLN A 179 -19.22 18.11 0.34
C GLN A 179 -20.37 19.07 0.01
N ALA A 180 -20.06 20.37 -0.07
CA ALA A 180 -21.02 21.36 -0.56
C ALA A 180 -21.47 21.01 -2.01
N PRO A 181 -22.78 21.03 -2.31
CA PRO A 181 -23.31 20.58 -3.60
C PRO A 181 -22.87 21.45 -4.79
N GLU A 182 -22.44 22.68 -4.53
CA GLU A 182 -22.10 23.67 -5.55
C GLU A 182 -20.70 23.47 -6.14
N GLN A 183 -19.81 22.73 -5.46
CA GLN A 183 -18.42 22.60 -5.86
C GLN A 183 -17.91 21.15 -5.82
N PRO A 184 -17.35 20.62 -6.93
CA PRO A 184 -16.72 19.30 -6.91
C PRO A 184 -15.51 19.30 -5.98
N SER A 185 -15.36 18.23 -5.21
CA SER A 185 -14.23 18.10 -4.28
C SER A 185 -12.89 18.10 -5.01
N LYS A 186 -11.92 18.80 -4.43
CA LYS A 186 -10.52 18.84 -4.87
C LYS A 186 -9.88 17.45 -4.83
N ILE A 187 -10.35 16.52 -3.99
CA ILE A 187 -9.80 15.16 -3.91
C ILE A 187 -10.23 14.28 -5.09
N VAL A 188 -11.23 14.69 -5.87
CA VAL A 188 -11.73 13.91 -7.02
C VAL A 188 -10.60 13.52 -7.96
N PHE A 189 -9.62 14.40 -8.17
CA PHE A 189 -8.45 14.13 -9.00
C PHE A 189 -7.62 12.94 -8.51
N PHE A 190 -7.38 12.86 -7.19
CA PHE A 190 -6.63 11.76 -6.61
C PHE A 190 -7.44 10.46 -6.69
N VAL A 191 -8.75 10.52 -6.43
CA VAL A 191 -9.64 9.36 -6.55
C VAL A 191 -9.68 8.84 -8.00
N GLU A 192 -9.73 9.72 -9.00
CA GLU A 192 -9.66 9.33 -10.41
C GLU A 192 -8.31 8.73 -10.79
N TYR A 193 -7.20 9.24 -10.23
CA TYR A 193 -5.89 8.61 -10.37
C TYR A 193 -5.90 7.19 -9.80
N LEU A 194 -6.44 6.99 -8.58
CA LEU A 194 -6.52 5.67 -7.96
C LEU A 194 -7.34 4.68 -8.81
N ARG A 195 -8.46 5.13 -9.40
CA ARG A 195 -9.26 4.32 -10.34
C ARG A 195 -8.44 3.89 -11.55
N LEU A 196 -7.70 4.82 -12.16
CA LEU A 196 -6.79 4.53 -13.27
C LEU A 196 -5.74 3.48 -12.90
N MET A 197 -5.09 3.64 -11.74
CA MET A 197 -4.09 2.67 -11.27
C MET A 197 -4.69 1.29 -10.95
N THR A 198 -5.95 1.24 -10.54
CA THR A 198 -6.64 -0.05 -10.32
C THR A 198 -6.88 -0.77 -11.64
N MET A 199 -7.33 -0.07 -12.69
CA MET A 199 -7.44 -0.66 -14.03
C MET A 199 -6.08 -1.17 -14.53
N GLN A 200 -5.02 -0.36 -14.35
CA GLN A 200 -3.65 -0.75 -14.70
C GLN A 200 -3.18 -1.99 -13.92
N ALA A 201 -3.44 -2.06 -12.62
CA ALA A 201 -3.08 -3.21 -11.77
C ALA A 201 -3.76 -4.50 -12.20
N SER A 202 -5.06 -4.44 -12.48
CA SER A 202 -5.81 -5.60 -12.95
C SER A 202 -5.26 -6.13 -14.28
N ALA A 203 -4.87 -5.26 -15.21
CA ALA A 203 -4.25 -5.68 -16.46
C ALA A 203 -2.83 -6.25 -16.26
N MET A 204 -1.98 -5.57 -15.48
CA MET A 204 -0.58 -5.94 -15.30
C MET A 204 -0.39 -7.29 -14.62
N LYS A 205 -1.32 -7.69 -13.73
CA LYS A 205 -1.37 -9.02 -13.11
C LYS A 205 -1.29 -10.15 -14.15
N PHE A 206 -1.99 -9.98 -15.27
CA PHE A 206 -2.06 -10.99 -16.32
C PHE A 206 -0.97 -10.81 -17.37
N ILE A 207 -0.65 -9.57 -17.76
CA ILE A 207 0.37 -9.26 -18.78
C ILE A 207 1.76 -9.78 -18.37
N CYS A 208 2.10 -9.60 -17.09
CA CYS A 208 3.39 -10.01 -16.54
C CYS A 208 3.42 -11.46 -16.03
N SER A 209 2.31 -12.19 -16.11
CA SER A 209 2.28 -13.60 -15.76
C SER A 209 3.04 -14.42 -16.80
N ALA A 210 3.85 -15.37 -16.33
CA ALA A 210 4.58 -16.30 -17.19
C ALA A 210 3.67 -17.26 -17.97
N TYR A 211 2.42 -17.41 -17.53
CA TYR A 211 1.47 -18.40 -18.07
C TYR A 211 0.46 -17.80 -19.05
N THR A 212 0.44 -16.48 -19.24
CA THR A 212 -0.51 -15.83 -20.15
C THR A 212 0.00 -15.90 -21.58
N ASN A 213 -0.79 -16.46 -22.48
CA ASN A 213 -0.40 -16.55 -23.89
C ASN A 213 -0.63 -15.21 -24.64
N PRO A 214 0.01 -14.98 -25.80
CA PRO A 214 -0.08 -13.70 -26.51
C PRO A 214 -1.50 -13.28 -26.93
N ARG A 215 -2.40 -14.22 -27.21
CA ARG A 215 -3.81 -13.92 -27.55
C ARG A 215 -4.57 -13.40 -26.34
N GLN A 216 -4.36 -14.01 -25.17
CA GLN A 216 -4.95 -13.53 -23.92
C GLN A 216 -4.43 -12.14 -23.56
N ILE A 217 -3.12 -11.90 -23.69
CA ILE A 217 -2.53 -10.57 -23.49
C ILE A 217 -3.23 -9.56 -24.40
N ASN A 218 -3.45 -9.88 -25.68
CA ASN A 218 -4.12 -8.96 -26.60
C ASN A 218 -5.55 -8.64 -26.16
N ASN A 219 -6.34 -9.62 -25.73
CA ASN A 219 -7.68 -9.38 -25.24
C ASN A 219 -7.68 -8.48 -24.00
N ILE A 220 -6.74 -8.71 -23.07
CA ILE A 220 -6.56 -7.86 -21.87
C ILE A 220 -6.23 -6.41 -22.25
N ILE A 221 -5.38 -6.20 -23.27
CA ILE A 221 -5.08 -4.85 -23.77
C ILE A 221 -6.34 -4.20 -24.35
N VAL A 222 -7.08 -4.91 -25.21
CA VAL A 222 -8.31 -4.39 -25.84
C VAL A 222 -9.35 -4.01 -24.77
N ASP A 223 -9.55 -4.88 -23.77
CA ASP A 223 -10.47 -4.63 -22.66
C ASP A 223 -10.02 -3.42 -21.83
N LEU A 224 -8.72 -3.31 -21.56
CA LEU A 224 -8.17 -2.16 -20.86
C LEU A 224 -8.31 -0.87 -21.66
N ASP A 225 -8.02 -0.87 -22.95
CA ASP A 225 -8.17 0.30 -23.83
C ASP A 225 -9.62 0.78 -23.85
N SER A 226 -10.57 -0.14 -23.91
CA SER A 226 -12.00 0.16 -23.81
C SER A 226 -12.33 0.83 -22.47
N ALA A 227 -11.86 0.24 -21.36
CA ALA A 227 -12.08 0.78 -20.01
C ALA A 227 -11.43 2.17 -19.83
N LEU A 228 -10.22 2.36 -20.34
CA LEU A 228 -9.49 3.63 -20.33
C LEU A 228 -10.22 4.71 -21.13
N ASN A 229 -10.77 4.36 -22.30
CA ASN A 229 -11.56 5.27 -23.11
C ASN A 229 -12.88 5.64 -22.44
N GLN A 230 -13.57 4.66 -21.86
CA GLN A 230 -14.80 4.89 -21.10
C GLN A 230 -14.53 5.81 -19.91
N TRP A 231 -13.49 5.53 -19.14
CA TRP A 231 -13.05 6.37 -18.02
C TRP A 231 -12.73 7.79 -18.50
N CYS A 232 -11.95 7.93 -19.57
CA CYS A 232 -11.60 9.24 -20.13
C CYS A 232 -12.83 10.04 -20.58
N SER A 233 -13.87 9.38 -21.08
CA SER A 233 -15.13 10.02 -21.49
C SER A 233 -16.02 10.42 -20.31
N ALA A 234 -15.90 9.71 -19.18
CA ALA A 234 -16.69 9.94 -17.98
C ALA A 234 -16.15 11.09 -17.11
N ILE A 235 -14.87 11.43 -17.23
CA ILE A 235 -14.29 12.59 -16.55
C ILE A 235 -14.91 13.85 -17.15
N PRO A 236 -15.58 14.71 -16.35
CA PRO A 236 -16.20 15.93 -16.87
C PRO A 236 -15.19 16.76 -17.67
N ASN A 237 -15.58 17.18 -18.88
CA ASN A 237 -14.81 18.02 -19.83
C ASN A 237 -14.25 19.33 -19.24
N ARG A 238 -14.50 19.62 -17.97
CA ARG A 238 -14.06 20.82 -17.27
C ARG A 238 -12.68 20.70 -16.62
N SER A 239 -11.90 19.64 -16.83
CA SER A 239 -10.57 19.51 -16.20
C SER A 239 -9.41 19.26 -17.17
N THR A 240 -9.51 18.29 -18.08
CA THR A 240 -8.31 17.60 -18.59
C THR A 240 -7.63 18.18 -19.83
N ARG A 241 -8.23 19.12 -20.57
CA ARG A 241 -7.81 19.39 -21.97
C ARG A 241 -7.74 20.86 -22.38
N ASP A 242 -7.79 21.81 -21.46
CA ASP A 242 -7.60 23.23 -21.78
C ASP A 242 -6.12 23.63 -21.62
N PRO A 243 -5.33 23.73 -22.70
CA PRO A 243 -3.92 24.12 -22.65
C PRO A 243 -3.70 25.59 -22.29
N GLN A 244 -4.74 26.43 -22.29
CA GLN A 244 -4.67 27.86 -21.96
C GLN A 244 -5.25 28.20 -20.59
N ARG A 245 -5.58 27.20 -19.78
CA ARG A 245 -6.18 27.42 -18.47
C ARG A 245 -5.29 28.26 -17.55
N GLU A 246 -5.88 29.32 -16.99
CA GLU A 246 -5.24 30.26 -16.07
C GLU A 246 -5.07 29.68 -14.66
N ASP A 247 -6.00 28.83 -14.20
CA ASP A 247 -5.89 28.16 -12.91
C ASP A 247 -4.76 27.10 -12.93
N VAL A 248 -3.64 27.47 -12.30
CA VAL A 248 -2.42 26.67 -12.18
C VAL A 248 -2.65 25.33 -11.48
N VAL A 249 -3.50 25.29 -10.45
CA VAL A 249 -3.73 24.09 -9.63
C VAL A 249 -4.52 23.07 -10.44
N ILE A 250 -5.58 23.53 -11.12
CA ILE A 250 -6.39 22.65 -11.97
C ILE A 250 -5.57 22.17 -13.17
N PHE A 251 -4.75 23.04 -13.76
CA PHE A 251 -3.82 22.67 -14.83
C PHE A 251 -2.85 21.57 -14.38
N GLN A 252 -2.15 21.73 -13.25
CA GLN A 252 -1.20 20.72 -12.76
C GLN A 252 -1.84 19.36 -12.48
N ARG A 253 -3.03 19.36 -11.86
CA ARG A 253 -3.76 18.11 -11.57
C ARG A 253 -4.17 17.38 -12.84
N SER A 254 -4.62 18.14 -13.83
CA SER A 254 -5.05 17.63 -15.14
C SER A 254 -3.90 17.12 -15.98
N ALA A 255 -2.77 17.83 -15.97
CA ALA A 255 -1.52 17.39 -16.57
C ALA A 255 -1.05 16.06 -15.96
N THR A 256 -1.04 15.97 -14.62
CA THR A 256 -0.65 14.75 -13.88
C THR A 256 -1.53 13.56 -14.26
N LEU A 257 -2.85 13.75 -14.34
CA LEU A 257 -3.78 12.69 -14.70
C LEU A 257 -3.63 12.23 -16.16
N ASN A 258 -3.38 13.15 -17.08
CA ASN A 258 -3.05 12.81 -18.47
C ASN A 258 -1.71 12.07 -18.57
N CYS A 259 -0.68 12.49 -17.84
CA CYS A 259 0.60 11.80 -17.80
C CYS A 259 0.43 10.37 -17.29
N ALA A 260 -0.36 10.17 -16.22
CA ALA A 260 -0.67 8.84 -15.70
C ALA A 260 -1.40 7.98 -16.74
N TYR A 261 -2.42 8.51 -17.41
CA TYR A 261 -3.15 7.80 -18.47
C TYR A 261 -2.24 7.33 -19.59
N ASN A 262 -1.40 8.24 -20.12
CA ASN A 262 -0.47 7.92 -21.19
C ASN A 262 0.63 6.96 -20.72
N SER A 263 1.08 7.05 -19.47
CA SER A 263 2.03 6.11 -18.89
C SER A 263 1.44 4.70 -18.77
N THR A 264 0.16 4.57 -18.46
CA THR A 264 -0.56 3.29 -18.48
C THR A 264 -0.57 2.68 -19.87
N LEU A 265 -0.91 3.46 -20.91
CA LEU A 265 -0.86 2.99 -22.31
C LEU A 265 0.55 2.51 -22.68
N ILE A 266 1.57 3.31 -22.40
CA ILE A 266 2.97 2.93 -22.70
C ILE A 266 3.32 1.62 -22.00
N THR A 267 3.03 1.50 -20.71
CA THR A 267 3.36 0.31 -19.91
C THR A 267 2.73 -0.95 -20.48
N VAL A 268 1.45 -0.88 -20.84
CA VAL A 268 0.66 -2.04 -21.25
C VAL A 268 1.01 -2.49 -22.67
N HIS A 269 1.11 -1.55 -23.62
CA HIS A 269 1.44 -1.88 -25.01
C HIS A 269 2.93 -2.24 -25.21
N ARG A 270 3.85 -1.79 -24.34
CA ARG A 270 5.28 -2.16 -24.39
C ARG A 270 5.52 -3.65 -24.12
N SER A 271 4.60 -4.33 -23.41
CA SER A 271 4.72 -5.76 -23.10
C SER A 271 4.87 -6.67 -24.33
N PHE A 272 4.39 -6.22 -25.50
CA PHE A 272 4.56 -6.91 -26.79
C PHE A 272 5.88 -6.61 -27.51
N MET A 273 6.61 -5.57 -27.08
CA MET A 273 7.91 -5.19 -27.66
C MET A 273 9.08 -5.86 -26.97
N LEU A 274 8.87 -6.42 -25.77
CA LEU A 274 9.89 -7.15 -25.02
C LEU A 274 9.95 -8.59 -25.54
N ASP A 275 11.01 -8.87 -26.30
CA ASP A 275 11.35 -10.21 -26.82
C ASP A 275 11.69 -11.14 -25.66
N ASP A 276 10.70 -11.85 -25.12
CA ASP A 276 10.96 -12.86 -24.10
C ASP A 276 11.30 -14.18 -24.78
N LYS A 277 12.61 -14.49 -24.87
CA LYS A 277 13.15 -15.74 -25.40
C LYS A 277 12.55 -17.02 -24.77
N LYS A 278 11.82 -16.88 -23.65
CA LYS A 278 11.15 -17.97 -22.92
C LYS A 278 9.69 -18.20 -23.33
N ARG A 279 9.06 -17.30 -24.10
CA ARG A 279 7.65 -17.47 -24.51
C ARG A 279 7.60 -18.25 -25.83
N PRO A 280 6.79 -19.34 -25.93
CA PRO A 280 6.68 -20.11 -27.16
C PRO A 280 6.23 -19.20 -28.29
N THR A 281 7.06 -19.18 -29.35
CA THR A 281 7.02 -18.27 -30.50
C THR A 281 5.69 -18.29 -31.22
N THR A 282 4.76 -17.44 -30.78
CA THR A 282 3.78 -16.81 -31.66
C THR A 282 4.17 -15.35 -31.70
N HIS A 283 5.07 -15.01 -32.62
CA HIS A 283 5.41 -13.61 -32.86
C HIS A 283 4.10 -12.85 -33.15
N PRO A 284 3.87 -11.68 -32.52
CA PRO A 284 2.77 -10.83 -32.93
C PRO A 284 2.90 -10.58 -34.44
N SER A 285 1.77 -10.47 -35.14
CA SER A 285 1.83 -10.06 -36.54
C SER A 285 2.60 -8.74 -36.62
N SER A 286 3.42 -8.56 -37.65
CA SER A 286 4.21 -7.33 -37.84
C SER A 286 3.31 -6.08 -37.78
N ALA A 287 2.07 -6.19 -38.24
CA ALA A 287 1.04 -5.15 -38.14
C ALA A 287 0.64 -4.82 -36.68
N GLN A 288 0.46 -5.81 -35.83
CA GLN A 288 0.09 -5.60 -34.42
C GLN A 288 1.23 -4.98 -33.61
N ALA A 289 2.48 -5.41 -33.87
CA ALA A 289 3.65 -4.80 -33.28
C ALA A 289 3.76 -3.31 -33.66
N LEU A 290 3.52 -2.97 -34.94
CA LEU A 290 3.48 -1.59 -35.42
C LEU A 290 2.34 -0.77 -34.79
N ALA A 291 1.16 -1.36 -34.62
CA ALA A 291 0.03 -0.69 -33.96
C ALA A 291 0.33 -0.36 -32.50
N ASN A 292 0.87 -1.32 -31.73
CA ASN A 292 1.30 -1.09 -30.35
C ASN A 292 2.40 -0.02 -30.27
N LEU A 293 3.35 -0.03 -31.21
CA LEU A 293 4.40 0.99 -31.29
C LEU A 293 3.83 2.39 -31.57
N ALA A 294 2.85 2.49 -32.46
CA ALA A 294 2.17 3.75 -32.75
C ALA A 294 1.47 4.32 -31.51
N VAL A 295 0.78 3.47 -30.74
CA VAL A 295 0.13 3.86 -29.47
C VAL A 295 1.16 4.37 -28.46
N CYS A 296 2.22 3.60 -28.19
CA CYS A 296 3.29 4.02 -27.27
C CYS A 296 3.94 5.33 -27.72
N THR A 297 4.21 5.50 -29.01
CA THR A 297 4.86 6.70 -29.55
C THR A 297 3.98 7.93 -29.41
N ASN A 298 2.67 7.79 -29.67
CA ASN A 298 1.73 8.90 -29.52
C ASN A 298 1.53 9.29 -28.05
N ALA A 299 1.43 8.30 -27.17
CA ALA A 299 1.34 8.53 -25.73
C ALA A 299 2.59 9.22 -25.19
N ALA A 300 3.79 8.78 -25.61
CA ALA A 300 5.06 9.40 -25.23
C ALA A 300 5.14 10.86 -25.69
N ARG A 301 4.79 11.15 -26.95
CA ARG A 301 4.73 12.54 -27.46
C ARG A 301 3.78 13.41 -26.64
N THR A 302 2.63 12.88 -26.25
CA THR A 302 1.65 13.60 -25.41
C THR A 302 2.23 13.93 -24.04
N VAL A 303 2.93 12.98 -23.39
CA VAL A 303 3.61 13.21 -22.10
C VAL A 303 4.70 14.28 -22.24
N VAL A 304 5.53 14.21 -23.28
CA VAL A 304 6.58 15.21 -23.54
C VAL A 304 5.98 16.61 -23.67
N HIS A 305 4.95 16.79 -24.51
CA HIS A 305 4.32 18.10 -24.68
C HIS A 305 3.68 18.67 -23.42
N ILE A 306 3.06 17.81 -22.59
CA ILE A 306 2.51 18.24 -21.30
C ILE A 306 3.63 18.69 -20.36
N THR A 307 4.72 17.92 -20.32
CA THR A 307 5.89 18.18 -19.46
C THR A 307 6.62 19.46 -19.87
N GLU A 308 6.84 19.68 -21.17
CA GLU A 308 7.42 20.91 -21.71
C GLU A 308 6.60 22.13 -21.34
N ARG A 309 5.26 22.04 -21.38
CA ARG A 309 4.37 23.13 -20.94
C ARG A 309 4.44 23.37 -19.44
N GLN A 310 4.52 22.32 -18.63
CA GLN A 310 4.73 22.47 -17.18
C GLN A 310 6.07 23.15 -16.89
N GLN A 311 7.14 22.76 -17.59
CA GLN A 311 8.46 23.36 -17.48
C GLN A 311 8.45 24.83 -17.91
N GLY A 312 7.82 25.16 -19.04
CA GLY A 312 7.70 26.54 -19.52
C GLY A 312 6.92 27.46 -18.58
N ARG A 313 6.07 26.91 -17.72
CA ARG A 313 5.35 27.63 -16.65
C ARG A 313 6.06 27.62 -15.29
N GLY A 314 7.24 26.98 -15.18
CA GLY A 314 7.96 26.83 -13.91
C GLY A 314 7.27 25.88 -12.91
N LEU A 315 6.40 24.99 -13.38
CA LEU A 315 5.51 24.14 -12.57
C LEU A 315 6.02 22.70 -12.40
N LEU A 316 7.17 22.37 -13.00
CA LEU A 316 7.78 21.05 -12.94
C LEU A 316 8.60 20.91 -11.66
N VAL A 317 7.97 20.50 -10.56
CA VAL A 317 8.62 20.48 -9.22
C VAL A 317 9.06 19.07 -8.77
N ASN A 318 8.76 17.99 -9.50
CA ASN A 318 9.32 16.66 -9.18
C ASN A 318 9.24 15.71 -10.38
N ALA A 319 10.37 15.45 -11.02
CA ALA A 319 10.49 14.50 -12.14
C ALA A 319 10.24 13.03 -11.73
N THR A 320 10.16 12.73 -10.42
CA THR A 320 9.95 11.37 -9.89
C THR A 320 8.60 10.77 -10.26
N ILE A 321 7.57 11.61 -10.50
CA ILE A 321 6.24 11.16 -10.97
C ILE A 321 6.27 10.86 -12.49
N LEU A 322 7.22 11.46 -13.23
CA LEU A 322 7.41 11.27 -14.68
C LEU A 322 8.47 10.21 -15.03
N ALA A 323 9.27 9.77 -14.06
CA ALA A 323 10.34 8.79 -14.26
C ALA A 323 9.84 7.39 -14.67
N THR A 324 8.53 7.15 -14.68
CA THR A 324 7.90 5.93 -15.22
C THR A 324 7.87 5.89 -16.76
N ALA A 325 8.26 6.97 -17.44
CA ALA A 325 8.17 7.11 -18.90
C ALA A 325 9.51 7.35 -19.62
N SER A 326 10.67 7.05 -19.01
CA SER A 326 11.96 7.02 -19.72
C SER A 326 12.65 5.66 -19.62
N PRO A 327 13.29 5.21 -20.71
CA PRO A 327 13.78 3.83 -20.89
C PRO A 327 14.88 3.39 -19.92
#